data_AF-A0A2V5NA44-F1
#
_entry.id   AF-A0A2V5NA44-F1
#
_cell.length_a   1.000
_cell.length_b   1.000
_cell.length_c   1.000
_cell.angle_alpha   90.00
_cell.angle_beta   90.00
_cell.angle_gamma   90.00
#
_symmetry.space_group_name_H-M   'P 1'
#
loop_
_entity.id
_entity.type
_entity.pdbx_description
1 polymer ?
#
loop_
_entity_poly.entity_id
_entity_poly.type
_entity_poly.pdbx_seq_one_letter_code
_entity_poly.pdbx_strand_id
1 'polypeptide(L)'
;MARLKRKSTAVDFAENRANALTSIDPALDLGNGLTLADYKTKTTALKTKNDTYNSDLSDLDASLNSIQADEKALDDLSARMLAGVGSKYGKDSSEYEQAGRAIMTDTSWDRPWASRWLSQSIYGSSIFSSYACASSYRMRMPCSVIEASAFLSWLHYARGTEFLIGRSPRFFAE
;
A
#
# COMPACT_ATOMS: atom_id res chain seq x y z
N MET A 1 3.26 -8.23 1.17
CA MET A 1 2.93 -9.27 0.16
C MET A 1 4.23 -9.91 -0.29
N ALA A 2 4.25 -11.21 -0.55
CA ALA A 2 5.48 -11.90 -0.95
C ALA A 2 5.92 -11.48 -2.36
N ARG A 3 7.22 -11.20 -2.54
CA ARG A 3 7.78 -10.84 -3.85
C ARG A 3 7.88 -12.07 -4.75
N LEU A 4 7.67 -11.88 -6.05
CA LEU A 4 7.78 -12.97 -7.04
C LEU A 4 9.25 -13.39 -7.19
N LYS A 5 9.50 -14.70 -7.08
CA LYS A 5 10.84 -15.27 -7.31
C LYS A 5 11.19 -15.30 -8.80
N ARG A 6 12.46 -15.09 -9.11
CA ARG A 6 12.98 -15.11 -10.47
C ARG A 6 13.04 -16.54 -10.98
N LYS A 7 12.50 -16.78 -12.18
CA LYS A 7 12.71 -18.02 -12.94
C LYS A 7 13.47 -17.69 -14.22
N SER A 8 14.45 -18.51 -14.57
CA SER A 8 15.25 -18.29 -15.78
C SER A 8 14.96 -19.38 -16.80
N THR A 9 14.24 -19.01 -17.86
CA THR A 9 13.98 -19.90 -19.00
C THR A 9 15.27 -20.32 -19.70
N ALA A 10 16.31 -19.49 -19.66
CA ALA A 10 17.61 -19.81 -20.23
C ALA A 10 18.26 -21.04 -19.56
N VAL A 11 18.08 -21.21 -18.23
CA VAL A 11 18.55 -22.40 -17.52
C VAL A 11 17.77 -23.62 -17.97
N ASP A 12 16.44 -23.52 -18.04
CA ASP A 12 15.58 -24.64 -18.47
C ASP A 12 15.93 -25.09 -19.91
N PHE A 13 16.12 -24.13 -20.82
CA PHE A 13 16.57 -24.44 -22.18
C PHE A 13 17.98 -25.02 -22.23
N ALA A 14 18.89 -24.56 -21.38
CA ALA A 14 20.25 -25.07 -21.33
C ALA A 14 20.32 -26.50 -20.78
N GLU A 15 19.55 -26.81 -19.75
CA GLU A 15 19.42 -28.17 -19.20
C GLU A 15 18.83 -29.12 -20.25
N ASN A 16 17.76 -28.72 -20.93
CA ASN A 16 17.16 -29.51 -22.01
C ASN A 16 18.15 -29.79 -23.15
N ARG A 17 18.94 -28.78 -23.56
CA ARG A 17 19.98 -28.95 -24.58
C ARG A 17 21.13 -29.82 -24.09
N ALA A 18 21.57 -29.68 -22.84
CA ALA A 18 22.61 -30.53 -22.26
C ALA A 18 22.20 -32.01 -22.25
N ASN A 19 20.93 -32.29 -21.98
CA ASN A 19 20.38 -33.65 -22.04
C ASN A 19 20.37 -34.19 -23.48
N ALA A 20 19.92 -33.39 -24.44
CA ALA A 20 19.93 -33.77 -25.85
C ALA A 20 21.36 -33.99 -26.39
N LEU A 21 22.34 -33.20 -25.97
CA LEU A 21 23.75 -33.39 -26.35
C LEU A 21 24.34 -34.65 -25.72
N THR A 22 23.96 -34.97 -24.47
CA THR A 22 24.41 -36.19 -23.78
C THR A 22 23.95 -37.46 -24.51
N SER A 23 22.77 -37.45 -25.15
CA SER A 23 22.30 -38.58 -25.97
C SER A 23 23.04 -38.77 -27.30
N ILE A 24 23.75 -37.75 -27.78
CA ILE A 24 24.57 -37.86 -28.99
C ILE A 24 25.91 -38.49 -28.63
N ASP A 25 26.62 -37.88 -27.68
CA ASP A 25 27.88 -38.39 -27.14
C ASP A 25 28.06 -37.89 -25.69
N PRO A 26 28.25 -38.78 -24.71
CA PRO A 26 28.48 -38.39 -23.32
C PRO A 26 29.77 -37.61 -23.09
N ALA A 27 30.77 -37.73 -23.98
CA ALA A 27 32.07 -37.06 -23.88
C ALA A 27 32.30 -36.05 -25.03
N LEU A 28 31.22 -35.45 -25.54
CA LEU A 28 31.28 -34.53 -26.67
C LEU A 28 32.26 -33.37 -26.45
N ASP A 29 33.27 -33.30 -27.31
CA ASP A 29 34.23 -32.20 -27.45
C ASP A 29 34.15 -31.64 -28.88
N LEU A 30 33.78 -30.36 -28.99
CA LEU A 30 33.68 -29.64 -30.26
C LEU A 30 34.94 -28.82 -30.57
N GLY A 31 35.98 -28.95 -29.75
CA GLY A 31 37.19 -28.13 -29.80
C GLY A 31 36.97 -26.72 -29.25
N ASN A 32 38.04 -25.91 -29.21
CA ASN A 32 38.02 -24.53 -28.69
C ASN A 32 37.44 -24.37 -27.27
N GLY A 33 37.53 -25.41 -26.44
CA GLY A 33 36.95 -25.40 -25.08
C GLY A 33 35.42 -25.45 -25.06
N LEU A 34 34.77 -25.83 -26.16
CA LEU A 34 33.35 -26.21 -26.16
C LEU A 34 33.22 -27.69 -25.82
N THR A 35 33.36 -27.99 -24.54
CA THR A 35 33.08 -29.32 -24.00
C THR A 35 31.69 -29.38 -23.38
N LEU A 36 31.04 -30.54 -23.44
CA LEU A 36 29.77 -30.76 -22.75
C LEU A 36 29.90 -30.56 -21.23
N ALA A 37 31.06 -30.88 -20.65
CA ALA A 37 31.35 -30.69 -19.23
C ALA A 37 31.36 -29.19 -18.84
N ASP A 38 32.01 -28.35 -19.64
CA ASP A 38 32.05 -26.91 -19.41
C ASP A 38 30.66 -26.28 -19.56
N TYR A 39 29.88 -26.75 -20.54
CA TYR A 39 28.50 -26.31 -20.74
C TYR A 39 27.61 -26.62 -19.53
N LYS A 40 27.68 -27.85 -19.00
CA LYS A 40 26.95 -28.26 -17.79
C LYS A 40 27.39 -27.43 -16.58
N THR A 41 28.70 -27.25 -16.40
CA THR A 41 29.26 -26.43 -15.30
C THR A 41 28.74 -25.01 -15.32
N LYS A 42 28.74 -24.35 -16.49
CA LYS A 42 28.22 -22.98 -16.63
C LYS A 42 26.70 -22.91 -16.38
N THR A 43 25.96 -23.93 -16.81
CA THR A 43 24.51 -24.03 -16.57
C THR A 43 24.20 -24.16 -15.08
N THR A 44 24.88 -25.06 -14.38
CA THR A 44 24.74 -25.22 -12.92
C THR A 44 25.15 -23.95 -12.18
N ALA A 45 26.25 -23.30 -12.57
CA ALA A 45 26.69 -22.06 -11.95
C ALA A 45 25.64 -20.94 -12.07
N LEU A 46 24.95 -20.83 -13.21
CA LEU A 46 23.86 -19.88 -13.39
C LEU A 46 22.66 -20.24 -12.52
N LYS A 47 22.29 -21.53 -12.45
CA LYS A 47 21.21 -22.04 -11.61
C LYS A 47 21.44 -21.67 -10.14
N THR A 48 22.64 -21.97 -9.60
CA THR A 48 23.01 -21.63 -8.23
C THR A 48 22.89 -20.13 -7.95
N LYS A 49 23.35 -19.26 -8.87
CA LYS A 49 23.20 -17.81 -8.72
C LYS A 49 21.73 -17.37 -8.64
N ASN A 50 20.86 -18.01 -9.41
CA ASN A 50 19.42 -17.72 -9.39
C ASN A 50 18.78 -18.18 -8.08
N ASP A 51 19.17 -19.37 -7.60
CA ASP A 51 18.67 -19.91 -6.33
C ASP A 51 19.12 -19.04 -5.14
N THR A 52 20.38 -18.61 -5.11
CA THR A 52 20.89 -17.66 -4.10
C THR A 52 20.10 -16.36 -4.12
N TYR A 53 19.92 -15.74 -5.30
CA TYR A 53 19.13 -14.52 -5.43
C TYR A 53 17.69 -14.69 -4.90
N ASN A 54 17.07 -15.83 -5.19
CA ASN A 54 15.72 -16.13 -4.71
C ASN A 54 15.67 -16.34 -3.19
N SER A 55 16.71 -16.92 -2.59
CA SER A 55 16.86 -17.02 -1.14
C SER A 55 16.98 -15.63 -0.51
N ASP A 56 17.85 -14.77 -1.04
CA ASP A 56 18.05 -13.40 -0.55
C ASP A 56 16.74 -12.60 -0.59
N LEU A 57 15.94 -12.77 -1.65
CA LEU A 57 14.61 -12.17 -1.73
C LEU A 57 13.66 -12.66 -0.61
N SER A 58 13.80 -13.89 -0.12
CA SER A 58 12.96 -14.41 0.97
C SER A 58 13.36 -13.77 2.29
N ASP A 59 14.67 -13.63 2.51
CA ASP A 59 15.22 -13.02 3.72
C ASP A 59 14.87 -11.53 3.80
N LEU A 60 14.89 -10.84 2.66
CA LEU A 60 14.42 -9.46 2.55
C LEU A 60 12.92 -9.31 2.84
N ASP A 61 12.10 -10.26 2.40
CA ASP A 61 10.67 -10.26 2.71
C ASP A 61 10.42 -10.53 4.21
N ALA A 62 11.19 -11.44 4.82
CA ALA A 62 11.14 -11.68 6.26
C ALA A 62 11.55 -10.43 7.07
N SER A 63 12.63 -9.77 6.65
CA SER A 63 13.10 -8.53 7.27
C SER A 63 12.06 -7.41 7.19
N LEU A 64 11.42 -7.26 6.03
CA LEU A 64 10.34 -6.27 5.85
C LEU A 64 9.13 -6.57 6.75
N ASN A 65 8.74 -7.84 6.88
CA ASN A 65 7.64 -8.23 7.77
C ASN A 65 7.96 -7.91 9.24
N SER A 66 9.22 -8.07 9.67
CA SER A 66 9.67 -7.69 11.01
C SER A 66 9.51 -6.19 11.24
N ILE A 67 10.01 -5.37 10.31
CA ILE A 67 9.89 -3.90 10.40
C ILE A 67 8.42 -3.49 10.47
N GLN A 68 7.55 -4.06 9.63
CA GLN A 68 6.13 -3.77 9.66
C GLN A 68 5.43 -4.20 10.95
N ALA A 69 5.93 -5.24 11.63
CA ALA A 69 5.42 -5.64 12.93
C ALA A 69 5.84 -4.64 14.02
N ASP A 70 7.10 -4.20 13.98
CA ASP A 70 7.65 -3.22 14.92
C ASP A 70 6.99 -1.85 14.75
N GLU A 71 6.75 -1.41 13.51
CA GLU A 71 6.00 -0.18 13.19
C GLU A 71 4.59 -0.23 13.81
N LYS A 72 3.87 -1.35 13.66
CA LYS A 72 2.54 -1.52 14.26
C LYS A 72 2.58 -1.52 15.79
N ALA A 73 3.59 -2.12 16.39
CA ALA A 73 3.76 -2.13 17.84
C ALA A 73 4.04 -0.70 18.37
N LEU A 74 4.84 0.07 17.63
CA LEU A 74 5.13 1.46 17.95
C LEU A 74 3.91 2.37 17.79
N ASP A 75 3.09 2.15 16.75
CA ASP A 75 1.82 2.87 16.56
C ASP A 75 0.84 2.60 17.70
N ASP A 76 0.69 1.33 18.13
CA ASP A 76 -0.16 0.96 19.26
C ASP A 76 0.36 1.58 20.58
N LEU A 77 1.67 1.53 20.82
CA LEU A 77 2.29 2.17 21.97
C LEU A 77 2.03 3.67 21.97
N SER A 78 2.21 4.33 20.81
CA SER A 78 1.96 5.77 20.66
C SER A 78 0.49 6.10 20.94
N ALA A 79 -0.44 5.29 20.45
CA ALA A 79 -1.87 5.44 20.73
C ALA A 79 -2.18 5.29 22.22
N ARG A 80 -1.57 4.31 22.90
CA ARG A 80 -1.73 4.10 24.36
C ARG A 80 -1.14 5.25 25.17
N MET A 81 0.02 5.77 24.78
CA MET A 81 0.64 6.92 25.44
C MET A 81 -0.26 8.16 25.33
N LEU A 82 -0.79 8.44 24.14
CA LEU A 82 -1.75 9.54 23.94
C LEU A 82 -3.03 9.34 24.76
N ALA A 83 -3.59 8.13 24.77
CA ALA A 83 -4.75 7.82 25.61
C ALA A 83 -4.44 8.02 27.10
N GLY A 84 -3.24 7.67 27.55
CA GLY A 84 -2.75 7.91 28.91
C GLY A 84 -2.68 9.40 29.25
N VAL A 85 -2.11 10.23 28.36
CA VAL A 85 -2.08 11.70 28.53
C VAL A 85 -3.50 12.25 28.62
N GLY A 86 -4.40 11.84 27.72
CA GLY A 86 -5.81 12.24 27.75
C GLY A 86 -6.54 11.78 29.02
N SER A 87 -6.17 10.62 29.58
CA SER A 87 -6.72 10.13 30.85
C SER A 87 -6.20 10.87 32.08
N LYS A 88 -4.97 11.43 32.03
CA LYS A 88 -4.35 12.12 33.16
C LYS A 88 -4.65 13.61 33.20
N TYR A 89 -4.58 14.28 32.04
CA TYR A 89 -4.72 15.73 31.94
C TYR A 89 -6.08 16.15 31.35
N GLY A 90 -6.85 15.21 30.79
CA GLY A 90 -8.07 15.50 30.04
C GLY A 90 -7.77 15.82 28.58
N LYS A 91 -8.75 15.58 27.71
CA LYS A 91 -8.61 15.79 26.25
C LYS A 91 -8.63 17.26 25.82
N ASP A 92 -9.01 18.14 26.73
CA ASP A 92 -9.14 19.58 26.49
C ASP A 92 -7.92 20.36 27.01
N SER A 93 -6.90 19.63 27.48
CA SER A 93 -5.68 20.20 28.08
C SER A 93 -4.63 20.57 27.04
N SER A 94 -3.80 21.55 27.37
CA SER A 94 -2.68 22.00 26.54
C SER A 94 -1.64 20.90 26.31
N GLU A 95 -1.49 19.98 27.26
CA GLU A 95 -0.57 18.85 27.24
C GLU A 95 -0.99 17.80 26.21
N TYR A 96 -2.31 17.62 26.04
CA TYR A 96 -2.85 16.75 25.00
C TYR A 96 -2.67 17.36 23.60
N GLU A 97 -2.75 18.70 23.49
CA GLU A 97 -2.43 19.43 22.26
C GLU A 97 -0.96 19.30 21.87
N GLN A 98 -0.07 19.51 22.85
CA GLN A 98 1.37 19.38 22.69
C GLN A 98 1.80 17.95 22.30
N ALA A 99 1.06 16.94 22.75
CA ALA A 99 1.27 15.56 22.35
C ALA A 99 0.84 15.27 20.89
N GLY A 100 0.33 16.27 20.15
CA GLY A 100 0.12 16.21 18.70
C GLY A 100 -1.31 15.95 18.25
N ARG A 101 -2.33 16.11 19.11
CA ARG A 101 -3.75 16.01 18.74
C ARG A 101 -4.47 17.35 18.91
N ALA A 102 -5.46 17.63 18.08
CA ALA A 102 -6.27 18.84 18.26
C ALA A 102 -7.12 18.75 19.55
N ILE A 103 -7.19 19.86 20.29
CA ILE A 103 -8.06 20.04 21.47
C ILE A 103 -9.52 19.75 21.10
N MET A 104 -10.23 18.99 21.93
CA MET A 104 -11.67 18.80 21.80
C MET A 104 -12.41 20.03 22.36
N THR A 105 -12.52 21.11 21.58
CA THR A 105 -13.29 22.29 22.02
C THR A 105 -14.79 21.96 22.12
N ASP A 106 -15.54 22.63 23.01
CA ASP A 106 -16.99 22.43 23.20
C ASP A 106 -17.81 22.60 21.90
N THR A 107 -17.32 23.44 21.00
CA THR A 107 -17.81 23.71 19.64
C THR A 107 -17.76 22.50 18.71
N SER A 108 -17.06 21.42 19.09
CA SER A 108 -17.07 20.16 18.34
C SER A 108 -18.35 19.34 18.55
N TRP A 109 -19.07 19.53 19.67
CA TRP A 109 -20.33 18.85 19.97
C TRP A 109 -21.54 19.48 19.26
N ASP A 110 -21.46 20.76 18.90
CA ASP A 110 -22.50 21.53 18.22
C ASP A 110 -22.45 21.47 16.69
N ARG A 111 -21.63 20.60 16.10
CA ARG A 111 -21.59 20.45 14.64
C ARG A 111 -22.83 19.70 14.13
N PRO A 112 -23.60 20.25 13.16
CA PRO A 112 -24.75 19.57 12.57
C PRO A 112 -24.34 18.18 12.07
N TRP A 113 -25.20 17.17 12.26
CA TRP A 113 -24.94 15.76 11.93
C TRP A 113 -24.41 15.52 10.51
N ALA A 114 -24.70 16.43 9.55
CA ALA A 114 -24.20 16.41 8.18
C ALA A 114 -22.68 16.68 8.05
N SER A 115 -22.07 17.41 8.98
CA SER A 115 -20.64 17.77 8.94
C SER A 115 -19.72 16.78 9.67
N ARG A 116 -20.31 15.80 10.39
CA ARG A 116 -19.56 14.72 11.06
C ARG A 116 -18.97 13.71 10.06
N TRP A 117 -19.60 13.53 8.89
CA TRP A 117 -19.11 12.66 7.82
C TRP A 117 -17.90 13.22 7.06
N LEU A 118 -17.78 14.55 6.94
CA LEU A 118 -16.69 15.20 6.20
C LEU A 118 -15.37 15.28 6.98
N SER A 119 -15.41 15.18 8.31
CA SER A 119 -14.20 15.21 9.14
C SER A 119 -13.60 13.82 9.35
N GLN A 120 -14.41 12.77 9.25
CA GLN A 120 -13.98 11.38 9.42
C GLN A 120 -13.24 10.82 8.18
N SER A 121 -13.40 11.44 7.01
CA SER A 121 -12.67 11.06 5.79
C SER A 121 -11.23 11.57 5.74
N ILE A 122 -10.85 12.54 6.58
CA ILE A 122 -9.49 13.10 6.65
C ILE A 122 -8.61 12.30 7.62
N TYR A 123 -9.21 11.57 8.58
CA TYR A 123 -8.52 10.67 9.50
C TYR A 123 -8.93 9.20 9.25
N GLY A 124 -8.27 8.53 8.30
CA GLY A 124 -8.24 7.06 8.24
C GLY A 124 -9.12 6.38 7.18
N SER A 125 -8.82 6.60 5.91
CA SER A 125 -9.37 5.84 4.77
C SER A 125 -8.65 4.49 4.54
N SER A 126 -8.52 3.64 5.58
CA SER A 126 -8.04 2.26 5.35
C SER A 126 -8.73 1.14 6.14
N ILE A 127 -9.66 1.39 7.09
CA ILE A 127 -10.25 0.30 7.89
C ILE A 127 -11.79 0.21 7.83
N PHE A 128 -12.52 1.22 7.33
CA PHE A 128 -14.00 1.21 7.38
C PHE A 128 -14.72 0.69 6.12
N SER A 129 -14.06 -0.11 5.28
CA SER A 129 -14.73 -0.72 4.11
C SER A 129 -15.69 -1.86 4.47
N SER A 130 -15.70 -2.35 5.71
CA SER A 130 -16.47 -3.56 6.07
C SER A 130 -17.70 -3.31 6.94
N TYR A 131 -17.94 -2.09 7.46
CA TYR A 131 -19.10 -1.80 8.31
C TYR A 131 -20.24 -1.06 7.62
N ALA A 132 -20.19 -0.86 6.30
CA ALA A 132 -21.31 -0.27 5.56
C ALA A 132 -22.50 -1.25 5.36
N CYS A 133 -22.33 -2.56 5.65
CA CYS A 133 -23.36 -3.55 5.35
C CYS A 133 -24.23 -3.97 6.56
N ALA A 134 -24.01 -3.43 7.76
CA ALA A 134 -24.70 -3.89 8.97
C ALA A 134 -25.88 -3.01 9.45
N SER A 135 -26.12 -1.84 8.84
CA SER A 135 -27.20 -0.92 9.25
C SER A 135 -28.23 -0.64 8.16
N SER A 136 -28.48 -1.60 7.27
CA SER A 136 -29.50 -1.51 6.22
C SER A 136 -30.63 -2.52 6.46
N TYR A 137 -31.15 -2.61 7.68
CA TYR A 137 -32.37 -3.36 7.98
C TYR A 137 -33.67 -2.54 7.88
N ARG A 138 -33.65 -1.37 7.20
CA ARG A 138 -34.88 -0.58 6.99
C ARG A 138 -35.06 0.09 5.62
N MET A 139 -34.37 -0.32 4.56
CA MET A 139 -34.92 -0.14 3.20
C MET A 139 -34.48 -1.27 2.30
N ARG A 140 -35.48 -1.99 1.78
CA ARG A 140 -35.35 -3.05 0.80
C ARG A 140 -34.98 -2.45 -0.56
N MET A 141 -33.70 -2.48 -0.92
CA MET A 141 -33.24 -2.39 -2.32
C MET A 141 -31.99 -3.27 -2.49
N PRO A 142 -31.92 -4.12 -3.53
CA PRO A 142 -30.78 -5.01 -3.75
C PRO A 142 -29.54 -4.25 -4.24
N CYS A 143 -28.39 -4.63 -3.70
CA CYS A 143 -27.08 -4.26 -4.23
C CYS A 143 -26.92 -4.80 -5.65
N SER A 144 -26.94 -3.91 -6.64
CA SER A 144 -26.34 -4.20 -7.95
C SER A 144 -25.76 -2.92 -8.53
N VAL A 145 -24.42 -2.91 -8.64
CA VAL A 145 -23.63 -2.17 -9.64
C VAL A 145 -23.87 -0.67 -9.71
N ILE A 146 -23.14 0.11 -8.90
CA ILE A 146 -22.97 1.55 -9.17
C ILE A 146 -21.69 1.69 -9.99
N GLU A 147 -21.88 1.88 -11.30
CA GLU A 147 -20.83 2.27 -12.25
C GLU A 147 -20.16 3.58 -11.83
N ALA A 148 -18.84 3.64 -11.96
CA ALA A 148 -17.98 4.79 -11.66
C ALA A 148 -18.25 6.04 -12.55
N SER A 149 -19.22 6.00 -13.46
CA SER A 149 -19.53 7.05 -14.43
C SER A 149 -20.30 8.24 -13.82
N ALA A 150 -21.10 8.02 -12.78
CA ALA A 150 -21.90 9.10 -12.17
C ALA A 150 -21.07 10.06 -11.30
N PHE A 151 -19.96 9.60 -10.73
CA PHE A 151 -19.11 10.41 -9.83
C PHE A 151 -18.25 11.43 -10.59
N LEU A 152 -17.83 11.09 -11.81
CA LEU A 152 -17.04 11.98 -12.68
C LEU A 152 -17.89 13.09 -13.30
N SER A 153 -19.18 12.85 -13.57
CA SER A 153 -20.10 13.87 -14.08
C SER A 153 -20.40 14.95 -13.04
N TRP A 154 -20.48 14.58 -11.76
CA TRP A 154 -20.65 15.55 -10.66
C TRP A 154 -19.40 16.41 -10.41
N LEU A 155 -18.20 15.83 -10.49
CA LEU A 155 -16.94 16.57 -10.35
C LEU A 155 -16.72 17.61 -11.47
N HIS A 156 -17.25 17.37 -12.67
CA HIS A 156 -17.18 18.35 -13.76
C HIS A 156 -18.18 19.51 -13.61
N TYR A 157 -19.34 19.27 -12.96
CA TYR A 157 -20.31 20.33 -12.66
C TYR A 157 -19.83 21.26 -11.54
N ALA A 158 -19.12 20.73 -10.53
CA ALA A 158 -18.63 21.51 -9.39
C ALA A 158 -17.46 22.47 -9.71
N ARG A 159 -16.70 22.25 -10.80
CA ARG A 159 -15.63 23.19 -11.23
C ARG A 159 -16.11 24.34 -12.11
N GLY A 160 -17.40 24.37 -12.48
CA GLY A 160 -17.94 25.37 -13.42
C GLY A 160 -18.44 26.67 -12.79
N THR A 161 -18.48 26.81 -11.46
CA THR A 161 -19.18 27.92 -10.80
C THR A 161 -18.31 28.87 -9.98
N GLU A 162 -16.97 28.74 -10.01
CA GLU A 162 -16.07 29.64 -9.26
C GLU A 162 -15.71 30.96 -9.96
N PHE A 163 -16.21 31.27 -11.18
CA PHE A 163 -15.72 32.43 -11.94
C PHE A 163 -16.55 33.73 -11.87
N LEU A 164 -17.61 33.85 -11.06
CA LEU A 164 -18.37 35.11 -10.98
C LEU A 164 -18.91 35.43 -9.57
N ILE A 165 -18.02 35.67 -8.61
CA ILE A 165 -18.34 36.53 -7.46
C ILE A 165 -17.30 37.65 -7.40
N GLY A 166 -17.79 38.86 -7.67
CA GLY A 166 -17.01 40.04 -7.99
C GLY A 166 -16.22 40.62 -6.82
N ARG A 167 -14.96 40.91 -7.14
CA ARG A 167 -14.18 42.12 -6.84
C ARG A 167 -14.93 43.21 -6.03
N SER A 168 -14.58 43.36 -4.76
CA SER A 168 -14.90 44.53 -3.93
C SER A 168 -14.16 45.79 -4.42
N PRO A 169 -14.81 46.95 -4.63
CA PRO A 169 -14.11 48.21 -4.81
C PRO A 169 -13.57 48.73 -3.47
N ARG A 170 -12.27 48.99 -3.42
CA ARG A 170 -11.60 49.73 -2.35
C ARG A 170 -11.95 51.21 -2.51
N PHE A 171 -12.66 51.76 -1.54
CA PHE A 171 -12.68 53.20 -1.31
C PHE A 171 -11.30 53.62 -0.78
N PHE A 172 -10.63 54.54 -1.48
CA PHE A 172 -9.52 55.31 -0.94
C PHE A 172 -9.89 56.79 -1.11
N ALA A 173 -9.75 57.53 -0.01
CA ALA A 173 -10.01 58.95 0.07
C ALA A 173 -8.88 59.75 -0.59
N GLU A 174 -9.25 60.74 -1.39
CA GLU A 174 -8.76 62.14 -1.38
C GLU A 174 -9.59 62.99 -2.34
#